data_AF-A0A2I0TV72-F1
#
_entry.id   AF-A0A2I0TV72-F1
#
_cell.length_a   1.000
_cell.length_b   1.000
_cell.length_c   1.000
_cell.angle_alpha   90.00
_cell.angle_beta   90.00
_cell.angle_gamma   90.00
#
_symmetry.space_group_name_H-M   'P 1'
#
loop_
_entity.id
_entity.type
_entity.pdbx_description
1 polymer ?
#
loop_
_entity_poly.entity_id
_entity_poly.type
_entity_poly.pdbx_seq_one_letter_code
_entity_poly.pdbx_strand_id
1 'polypeptide(L)'
;MIKDSTQWLEAKQEAEQVLEQAKAKLESWKEISYTVEALKKQNTELKQFSKEIRQWQINVDVANDMALKLLRDYSADDTRKVELMTDNINASWAAINKRVCEREAALESALRMLQQFYLDLEKFLAWLTEAETTANVLQDATHKEKILEDAKTVRELMKQWQELQAEIDAHTDIFHNLDENGQKILRSLEGSEDAALLQRRLDNMNFRWSELRKKSLNIRSHLEASTDQWKRLHLSLQELLAWLQLKEDELKQQAPIGGDLPSVQKQNDIHRTFKRELKTKEPVIRSALETVRIFLAEQPVEGLEKLYPEPRDLSPEERAQNVTKLLQRQADEVRTEWDKLNLQSADWQKKIDDALERLQGLQDAMDELDLKLRQAEVFKGSWQPVGDLLIDSLQDHLEKVKVVQLLKGASESTILSYGSDTLPYR
;
A
#
# COMPACT_ATOMS: atom_id res chain seq x y z
N MET A 1 -45.85 80.93 -12.61
CA MET A 1 -46.37 79.64 -12.14
C MET A 1 -46.91 78.79 -13.28
N ILE A 2 -47.96 79.22 -14.00
CA ILE A 2 -48.59 78.41 -15.07
C ILE A 2 -47.59 77.95 -16.13
N LYS A 3 -46.76 78.86 -16.66
CA LYS A 3 -45.74 78.53 -17.69
C LYS A 3 -44.74 77.47 -17.20
N ASP A 4 -44.17 77.65 -16.01
CA ASP A 4 -43.18 76.70 -15.45
C ASP A 4 -43.83 75.34 -15.14
N SER A 5 -45.09 75.35 -14.69
CA SER A 5 -45.86 74.13 -14.46
C SER A 5 -46.17 73.39 -15.76
N THR A 6 -46.49 74.10 -16.85
CA THR A 6 -46.70 73.49 -18.17
C THR A 6 -45.40 72.87 -18.70
N GLN A 7 -44.27 73.58 -18.58
CA GLN A 7 -42.96 73.08 -18.99
C GLN A 7 -42.55 71.83 -18.22
N TRP A 8 -42.82 71.78 -16.91
CA TRP A 8 -42.56 70.58 -16.12
C TRP A 8 -43.47 69.41 -16.52
N LEU A 9 -44.77 69.66 -16.79
CA LEU A 9 -45.69 68.61 -17.24
C LEU A 9 -45.27 68.00 -18.59
N GLU A 10 -44.80 68.83 -19.52
CA GLU A 10 -44.25 68.38 -20.82
C GLU A 10 -42.98 67.53 -20.61
N ALA A 11 -41.99 68.03 -19.86
CA ALA A 11 -40.76 67.30 -19.56
C ALA A 11 -41.04 65.98 -18.80
N LYS A 12 -41.98 66.00 -17.85
CA LYS A 12 -42.45 64.83 -17.13
C LYS A 12 -43.01 63.77 -18.09
N GLN A 13 -43.86 64.18 -19.03
CA GLN A 13 -44.45 63.28 -20.01
C GLN A 13 -43.38 62.63 -20.91
N GLU A 14 -42.37 63.41 -21.33
CA GLU A 14 -41.23 62.89 -22.10
C GLU A 14 -40.39 61.89 -21.29
N ALA A 15 -40.15 62.16 -20.01
CA ALA A 15 -39.48 61.25 -19.10
C ALA A 15 -40.29 59.95 -18.87
N GLU A 16 -41.60 60.06 -18.67
CA GLU A 16 -42.49 58.90 -18.54
C GLU A 16 -42.53 58.06 -19.82
N GLN A 17 -42.50 58.68 -21.00
CA GLN A 17 -42.47 57.97 -22.27
C GLN A 17 -41.19 57.13 -22.43
N VAL A 18 -40.02 57.67 -22.09
CA VAL A 18 -38.76 56.90 -22.17
C VAL A 18 -38.68 55.81 -21.10
N LEU A 19 -39.28 56.03 -19.92
CA LEU A 19 -39.41 55.00 -18.89
C LEU A 19 -40.22 53.81 -19.38
N GLU A 20 -41.37 54.04 -20.03
CA GLU A 20 -42.21 52.97 -20.56
C GLU A 20 -41.51 52.22 -21.71
N GLN A 21 -40.81 52.94 -22.60
CA GLN A 21 -40.00 52.31 -23.66
C GLN A 21 -38.89 51.43 -23.08
N ALA A 22 -38.20 51.91 -22.04
CA ALA A 22 -37.15 51.13 -21.37
C ALA A 22 -37.73 49.89 -20.68
N LYS A 23 -38.85 50.01 -19.96
CA LYS A 23 -39.53 48.86 -19.32
C LYS A 23 -39.94 47.80 -20.33
N ALA A 24 -40.54 48.19 -21.46
CA ALA A 24 -40.93 47.26 -22.52
C ALA A 24 -39.73 46.48 -23.07
N LYS A 25 -38.57 47.15 -23.24
CA LYS A 25 -37.33 46.48 -23.65
C LYS A 25 -36.82 45.50 -22.59
N LEU A 26 -36.84 45.88 -21.31
CA LEU A 26 -36.45 44.99 -20.20
C LEU A 26 -37.33 43.73 -20.13
N GLU A 27 -38.63 43.85 -20.42
CA GLU A 27 -39.58 42.72 -20.44
C GLU A 27 -39.37 41.79 -21.64
N SER A 28 -38.87 42.31 -22.76
CA SER A 28 -38.58 41.52 -23.95
C SER A 28 -37.34 40.62 -23.84
N TRP A 29 -36.53 40.79 -22.79
CA TRP A 29 -35.29 40.04 -22.63
C TRP A 29 -35.56 38.56 -22.35
N LYS A 30 -34.90 37.72 -23.13
CA LYS A 30 -34.89 36.27 -22.95
C LYS A 30 -33.84 35.84 -21.92
N GLU A 31 -33.91 34.59 -21.47
CA GLU A 31 -32.84 34.00 -20.68
C GLU A 31 -31.49 34.03 -21.42
N ILE A 32 -30.40 34.05 -20.66
CA ILE A 32 -29.04 34.00 -21.21
C ILE A 32 -28.80 32.56 -21.68
N SER A 33 -28.68 32.37 -22.99
CA SER A 33 -28.25 31.09 -23.58
C SER A 33 -26.74 31.09 -23.72
N TYR A 34 -26.08 29.94 -23.59
CA TYR A 34 -24.62 29.80 -23.72
C TYR A 34 -24.18 29.38 -25.13
N THR A 35 -24.94 29.70 -26.19
CA THR A 35 -24.38 29.65 -27.56
C THR A 35 -23.51 30.88 -27.83
N VAL A 36 -22.43 30.71 -28.59
CA VAL A 36 -21.55 31.82 -28.98
C VAL A 36 -22.33 32.89 -29.77
N GLU A 37 -23.20 32.45 -30.67
CA GLU A 37 -24.03 33.31 -31.52
C GLU A 37 -25.08 34.07 -30.69
N ALA A 38 -25.79 33.39 -29.78
CA ALA A 38 -26.81 34.06 -28.95
C ALA A 38 -26.17 35.00 -27.94
N LEU A 39 -25.07 34.63 -27.29
CA LEU A 39 -24.36 35.53 -26.38
C LEU A 39 -23.83 36.77 -27.11
N LYS A 40 -23.23 36.58 -28.29
CA LYS A 40 -22.81 37.72 -29.13
C LYS A 40 -23.98 38.61 -29.49
N LYS A 41 -25.09 38.03 -29.94
CA LYS A 41 -26.31 38.78 -30.30
C LYS A 41 -26.88 39.55 -29.10
N GLN A 42 -27.13 38.88 -27.98
CA GLN A 42 -27.66 39.49 -26.76
C GLN A 42 -26.73 40.61 -26.24
N ASN A 43 -25.40 40.42 -26.31
CA ASN A 43 -24.43 41.44 -25.94
C ASN A 43 -24.45 42.65 -26.88
N THR A 44 -24.62 42.44 -28.20
CA THR A 44 -24.76 43.56 -29.14
C THR A 44 -26.06 44.33 -28.95
N GLU A 45 -27.17 43.63 -28.70
CA GLU A 45 -28.47 44.24 -28.41
C GLU A 45 -28.41 45.05 -27.11
N LEU A 46 -27.80 44.50 -26.06
CA LEU A 46 -27.63 45.20 -24.79
C LEU A 46 -26.73 46.43 -24.93
N LYS A 47 -25.61 46.34 -25.64
CA LYS A 47 -24.75 47.50 -25.91
C LYS A 47 -25.47 48.61 -26.65
N GLN A 48 -26.38 48.26 -27.56
CA GLN A 48 -27.22 49.24 -28.25
C GLN A 48 -28.24 49.87 -27.28
N PHE A 49 -28.91 49.07 -26.47
CA PHE A 49 -29.84 49.58 -25.46
C PHE A 49 -29.15 50.47 -24.41
N SER A 50 -27.94 50.11 -23.96
CA SER A 50 -27.14 50.94 -23.06
C SER A 50 -26.72 52.29 -23.67
N LYS A 51 -26.69 52.41 -25.02
CA LYS A 51 -26.51 53.72 -25.68
C LYS A 51 -27.80 54.53 -25.66
N GLU A 52 -28.94 53.89 -25.89
CA GLU A 52 -30.25 54.55 -25.84
C GLU A 52 -30.58 55.03 -24.41
N ILE A 53 -30.28 54.23 -23.38
CA ILE A 53 -30.44 54.65 -21.98
C ILE A 53 -29.62 55.90 -21.68
N ARG A 54 -28.37 55.99 -22.18
CA ARG A 54 -27.55 57.21 -22.05
C ARG A 54 -28.15 58.41 -22.78
N GLN A 55 -28.81 58.19 -23.92
CA GLN A 55 -29.48 59.26 -24.65
C GLN A 55 -30.74 59.73 -23.91
N TRP A 56 -31.55 58.80 -23.41
CA TRP A 56 -32.79 59.09 -22.68
C TRP A 56 -32.56 59.68 -21.28
N GLN A 57 -31.35 59.56 -20.73
CA GLN A 57 -30.95 60.25 -19.50
C GLN A 57 -31.28 61.74 -19.57
N ILE A 58 -31.13 62.38 -20.74
CA ILE A 58 -31.41 63.81 -20.91
C ILE A 58 -32.88 64.16 -20.61
N ASN A 59 -33.83 63.27 -20.93
CA ASN A 59 -35.25 63.51 -20.68
C ASN A 59 -35.55 63.50 -19.18
N VAL A 60 -34.89 62.60 -18.44
CA VAL A 60 -34.99 62.52 -16.98
C VAL A 60 -34.32 63.72 -16.33
N ASP A 61 -33.14 64.14 -16.82
CA ASP A 61 -32.42 65.31 -16.32
C ASP A 61 -33.23 66.60 -16.54
N VAL A 62 -33.83 66.78 -17.73
CA VAL A 62 -34.69 67.94 -18.02
C VAL A 62 -35.93 67.95 -17.12
N ALA A 63 -36.59 66.80 -16.90
CA ALA A 63 -37.72 66.72 -15.97
C ALA A 63 -37.31 67.06 -14.53
N ASN A 64 -36.15 66.60 -14.10
CA ASN A 64 -35.56 66.92 -12.79
C ASN A 64 -35.22 68.40 -12.66
N ASP A 65 -34.59 69.02 -13.67
CA ASP A 65 -34.24 70.44 -13.67
C ASP A 65 -35.49 71.32 -13.60
N MET A 66 -36.54 70.98 -14.36
CA MET A 66 -37.82 71.68 -14.31
C MET A 66 -38.53 71.49 -12.96
N ALA A 67 -38.43 70.29 -12.36
CA ALA A 67 -38.96 70.03 -11.03
C ALA A 67 -38.24 70.88 -9.98
N LEU A 68 -36.91 70.86 -9.97
CA LEU A 68 -36.07 71.64 -9.06
C LEU A 68 -36.35 73.14 -9.18
N LYS A 69 -36.58 73.64 -10.41
CA LYS A 69 -37.01 75.01 -10.64
C LYS A 69 -38.34 75.30 -9.93
N LEU A 70 -39.35 74.44 -10.08
CA LEU A 70 -40.64 74.61 -9.42
C LEU A 70 -40.54 74.56 -7.90
N LEU A 71 -39.80 73.59 -7.36
CA LEU A 71 -39.61 73.43 -5.92
C LEU A 71 -38.89 74.63 -5.29
N ARG A 72 -37.94 75.22 -6.02
CA ARG A 72 -37.20 76.40 -5.56
C ARG A 72 -38.05 77.68 -5.67
N ASP A 73 -38.61 77.94 -6.84
CA ASP A 73 -39.24 79.23 -7.16
C ASP A 73 -40.65 79.36 -6.53
N TYR A 74 -41.28 78.24 -6.14
CA TYR A 74 -42.62 78.19 -5.53
C TYR A 74 -42.63 77.44 -4.18
N SER A 75 -41.56 77.55 -3.41
CA SER A 75 -41.39 76.84 -2.12
C SER A 75 -42.43 77.17 -1.03
N ALA A 76 -43.20 78.25 -1.19
CA ALA A 76 -44.30 78.61 -0.29
C ALA A 76 -45.66 77.99 -0.70
N ASP A 77 -45.75 77.38 -1.88
CA ASP A 77 -46.96 76.73 -2.42
C ASP A 77 -46.97 75.21 -2.13
N ASP A 78 -48.08 74.52 -2.40
CA ASP A 78 -48.15 73.05 -2.27
C ASP A 78 -47.42 72.35 -3.44
N THR A 79 -46.18 71.93 -3.19
CA THR A 79 -45.31 71.27 -4.16
C THR A 79 -45.26 69.74 -4.04
N ARG A 80 -46.00 69.14 -3.10
CA ARG A 80 -45.88 67.70 -2.76
C ARG A 80 -46.08 66.77 -3.95
N LYS A 81 -46.96 67.15 -4.87
CA LYS A 81 -47.23 66.36 -6.09
C LYS A 81 -46.04 66.36 -7.06
N VAL A 82 -45.33 67.48 -7.17
CA VAL A 82 -44.12 67.61 -8.00
C VAL A 82 -43.02 66.73 -7.41
N GLU A 83 -42.81 66.81 -6.09
CA GLU A 83 -41.85 65.96 -5.37
C GLU A 83 -42.14 64.47 -5.59
N LEU A 84 -43.36 64.02 -5.28
CA LEU A 84 -43.75 62.62 -5.43
C LEU A 84 -43.58 62.09 -6.86
N MET A 85 -43.98 62.87 -7.87
CA MET A 85 -43.89 62.45 -9.27
C MET A 85 -42.43 62.39 -9.74
N THR A 86 -41.61 63.35 -9.34
CA THR A 86 -40.17 63.37 -9.62
C THR A 86 -39.45 62.20 -8.95
N ASP A 87 -39.77 61.92 -7.68
CA ASP A 87 -39.22 60.77 -6.94
C ASP A 87 -39.59 59.45 -7.61
N ASN A 88 -40.83 59.30 -8.09
CA ASN A 88 -41.27 58.11 -8.82
C ASN A 88 -40.53 57.91 -10.14
N ILE A 89 -40.28 58.99 -10.89
CA ILE A 89 -39.50 58.96 -12.14
C ILE A 89 -38.07 58.52 -11.82
N ASN A 90 -37.44 59.13 -10.82
CA ASN A 90 -36.06 58.82 -10.42
C ASN A 90 -35.91 57.39 -9.89
N ALA A 91 -36.86 56.92 -9.07
CA ALA A 91 -36.88 55.55 -8.59
C ALA A 91 -37.02 54.54 -9.73
N SER A 92 -37.92 54.80 -10.69
CA SER A 92 -38.12 53.96 -11.87
C SER A 92 -36.87 53.94 -12.76
N TRP A 93 -36.27 55.11 -13.00
CA TRP A 93 -35.06 55.25 -13.79
C TRP A 93 -33.86 54.56 -13.15
N ALA A 94 -33.69 54.69 -11.84
CA ALA A 94 -32.65 54.00 -11.08
C ALA A 94 -32.83 52.47 -11.14
N ALA A 95 -34.07 51.96 -11.03
CA ALA A 95 -34.37 50.54 -11.15
C ALA A 95 -34.04 49.99 -12.55
N ILE A 96 -34.36 50.75 -13.60
CA ILE A 96 -34.02 50.39 -14.99
C ILE A 96 -32.51 50.31 -15.17
N ASN A 97 -31.77 51.34 -14.76
CA ASN A 97 -30.31 51.36 -14.87
C ASN A 97 -29.67 50.20 -14.10
N LYS A 98 -30.16 49.91 -12.88
CA LYS A 98 -29.70 48.75 -12.11
C LYS A 98 -29.89 47.44 -12.87
N ARG A 99 -31.09 47.19 -13.44
CA ARG A 99 -31.35 45.97 -14.23
C ARG A 99 -30.48 45.87 -15.49
N VAL A 100 -30.19 47.00 -16.13
CA VAL A 100 -29.26 47.06 -17.28
C VAL A 100 -27.84 46.69 -16.84
N CYS A 101 -27.31 47.28 -15.78
CA CYS A 101 -25.98 46.95 -15.27
C CYS A 101 -25.87 45.48 -14.81
N GLU A 102 -26.89 44.95 -14.13
CA GLU A 102 -26.94 43.54 -13.73
C GLU A 102 -26.93 42.61 -14.95
N ARG A 103 -27.67 42.97 -16.01
CA ARG A 103 -27.68 42.20 -17.26
C ARG A 103 -26.35 42.28 -18.00
N GLU A 104 -25.70 43.45 -18.00
CA GLU A 104 -24.37 43.63 -18.59
C GLU A 104 -23.34 42.74 -17.89
N ALA A 105 -23.31 42.77 -16.56
CA ALA A 105 -22.42 41.93 -15.76
C ALA A 105 -22.69 40.42 -15.97
N ALA A 106 -23.97 40.02 -16.05
CA ALA A 106 -24.34 38.63 -16.27
C ALA A 106 -23.93 38.12 -17.67
N LEU A 107 -24.12 38.92 -18.73
CA LEU A 107 -23.70 38.55 -20.08
C LEU A 107 -22.18 38.51 -20.21
N GLU A 108 -21.47 39.45 -19.60
CA GLU A 108 -20.00 39.44 -19.60
C GLU A 108 -19.45 38.22 -18.85
N SER A 109 -20.03 37.89 -17.70
CA SER A 109 -19.68 36.68 -16.94
C SER A 109 -19.94 35.41 -17.76
N ALA A 110 -21.10 35.32 -18.44
CA ALA A 110 -21.43 34.18 -19.29
C ALA A 110 -20.47 34.02 -20.48
N LEU A 111 -20.11 35.12 -21.14
CA LEU A 111 -19.14 35.12 -22.24
C LEU A 111 -17.75 34.65 -21.79
N ARG A 112 -17.26 35.18 -20.66
CA ARG A 112 -15.96 34.78 -20.09
C ARG A 112 -15.97 33.32 -19.69
N MET A 113 -17.03 32.85 -19.02
CA MET A 113 -17.16 31.45 -18.63
C MET A 113 -17.18 30.51 -19.85
N LEU A 114 -17.94 30.85 -20.90
CA LEU A 114 -17.99 30.03 -22.11
C LEU A 114 -16.63 29.94 -22.81
N GLN A 115 -15.93 31.08 -22.92
CA GLN A 115 -14.58 31.12 -23.51
C GLN A 115 -13.59 30.28 -22.69
N GLN A 116 -13.61 30.44 -21.37
CA GLN A 116 -12.72 29.73 -20.46
C GLN A 116 -12.99 28.22 -20.48
N PHE A 117 -14.27 27.82 -20.51
CA PHE A 117 -14.67 26.42 -20.60
C PHE A 117 -14.06 25.70 -21.81
N TYR A 118 -14.16 26.26 -23.02
CA TYR A 118 -13.60 25.61 -24.21
C TYR A 118 -12.06 25.56 -24.17
N LEU A 119 -11.41 26.61 -23.65
CA LEU A 119 -9.97 26.63 -23.48
C LEU A 119 -9.49 25.56 -22.49
N ASP A 120 -10.17 25.44 -21.35
CA ASP A 120 -9.82 24.46 -20.33
C ASP A 120 -10.14 23.03 -20.77
N LEU A 121 -11.23 22.84 -21.52
CA LEU A 121 -11.56 21.54 -22.13
C LEU A 121 -10.46 21.09 -23.10
N GLU A 122 -9.96 21.98 -23.96
CA GLU A 122 -8.87 21.65 -24.89
C GLU A 122 -7.58 21.32 -24.16
N LYS A 123 -7.19 22.14 -23.17
CA LYS A 123 -6.00 21.87 -22.34
C LYS A 123 -6.11 20.55 -21.59
N PHE A 124 -7.26 20.29 -20.99
CA PHE A 124 -7.51 19.05 -20.25
C PHE A 124 -7.45 17.84 -21.18
N LEU A 125 -8.04 17.90 -22.37
CA LEU A 125 -7.98 16.80 -23.35
C LEU A 125 -6.55 16.57 -23.88
N ALA A 126 -5.74 17.62 -24.02
CA ALA A 126 -4.33 17.51 -24.38
C ALA A 126 -3.55 16.80 -23.26
N TRP A 127 -3.66 17.29 -22.02
CA TRP A 127 -3.06 16.66 -20.85
C TRP A 127 -3.51 15.20 -20.68
N LEU A 128 -4.80 14.92 -20.87
CA LEU A 128 -5.35 13.56 -20.76
C LEU A 128 -4.68 12.60 -21.76
N THR A 129 -4.33 13.10 -22.95
CA THR A 129 -3.62 12.33 -23.98
C THR A 129 -2.17 12.02 -23.56
N GLU A 130 -1.50 12.99 -22.95
CA GLU A 130 -0.14 12.82 -22.42
C GLU A 130 -0.14 11.84 -21.24
N ALA A 131 -1.04 12.02 -20.27
CA ALA A 131 -1.20 11.15 -19.11
C ALA A 131 -1.57 9.71 -19.50
N GLU A 132 -2.46 9.52 -20.47
CA GLU A 132 -2.77 8.20 -21.04
C GLU A 132 -1.54 7.55 -21.69
N THR A 133 -0.72 8.32 -22.40
CA THR A 133 0.53 7.82 -23.00
C THR A 133 1.49 7.35 -21.92
N THR A 134 1.72 8.16 -20.89
CA THR A 134 2.53 7.79 -19.72
C THR A 134 1.99 6.54 -19.04
N ALA A 135 0.67 6.47 -18.80
CA ALA A 135 0.02 5.32 -18.20
C ALA A 135 0.18 4.04 -19.05
N ASN A 136 0.10 4.14 -20.39
CA ASN A 136 0.34 3.01 -21.29
C ASN A 136 1.78 2.51 -21.19
N VAL A 137 2.76 3.43 -21.23
CA VAL A 137 4.19 3.08 -21.12
C VAL A 137 4.47 2.41 -19.77
N LEU A 138 3.92 2.95 -18.67
CA LEU A 138 4.04 2.35 -17.35
C LEU A 138 3.38 0.97 -17.30
N GLN A 139 2.16 0.84 -17.82
CA GLN A 139 1.45 -0.43 -17.87
C GLN A 139 2.28 -1.48 -18.63
N ASP A 140 2.79 -1.16 -19.81
CA ASP A 140 3.61 -2.08 -20.61
C ASP A 140 4.90 -2.46 -19.88
N ALA A 141 5.53 -1.50 -19.17
CA ALA A 141 6.71 -1.78 -18.36
C ALA A 141 6.39 -2.72 -17.18
N THR A 142 5.24 -2.55 -16.52
CA THR A 142 4.81 -3.45 -15.43
C THR A 142 4.47 -4.87 -15.90
N HIS A 143 4.02 -5.08 -17.14
CA HIS A 143 3.67 -6.43 -17.63
C HIS A 143 4.86 -7.24 -18.15
N LYS A 144 6.04 -6.63 -18.29
CA LYS A 144 7.26 -7.36 -18.66
C LYS A 144 7.74 -8.14 -17.43
N GLU A 145 7.40 -9.42 -17.36
CA GLU A 145 7.68 -10.33 -16.22
C GLU A 145 9.13 -10.21 -15.70
N LYS A 146 10.12 -10.14 -16.59
CA LYS A 146 11.55 -10.00 -16.22
C LYS A 146 11.94 -8.67 -15.57
N ILE A 147 11.11 -7.62 -15.70
CA ILE A 147 11.36 -6.29 -15.11
C ILE A 147 10.79 -6.23 -13.68
N LEU A 148 9.74 -7.00 -13.38
CA LEU A 148 9.15 -7.05 -12.03
C LEU A 148 9.99 -7.85 -11.02
N GLU A 149 11.00 -8.58 -11.48
CA GLU A 149 11.96 -9.34 -10.67
C GLU A 149 13.11 -8.45 -10.15
N ASP A 150 13.40 -7.32 -10.82
CA ASP A 150 14.42 -6.35 -10.37
C ASP A 150 13.83 -5.28 -9.43
N ALA A 151 14.26 -5.31 -8.17
CA ALA A 151 13.81 -4.41 -7.13
C ALA A 151 14.12 -2.92 -7.38
N LYS A 152 15.12 -2.59 -8.23
CA LYS A 152 15.44 -1.20 -8.60
C LYS A 152 14.44 -0.67 -9.62
N THR A 153 14.15 -1.43 -10.67
CA THR A 153 13.17 -1.06 -11.69
C THR A 153 11.75 -0.99 -11.14
N VAL A 154 11.32 -1.91 -10.28
CA VAL A 154 10.00 -1.84 -9.60
C VAL A 154 9.85 -0.53 -8.80
N ARG A 155 10.89 -0.08 -8.10
CA ARG A 155 10.86 1.17 -7.33
C ARG A 155 10.81 2.40 -8.24
N GLU A 156 11.57 2.41 -9.33
CA GLU A 156 11.53 3.51 -10.30
C GLU A 156 10.14 3.60 -10.95
N LEU A 157 9.56 2.47 -11.35
CA LEU A 157 8.20 2.42 -11.87
C LEU A 157 7.18 2.88 -10.81
N MET A 158 7.37 2.55 -9.54
CA MET A 158 6.53 3.05 -8.44
C MET A 158 6.62 4.57 -8.28
N LYS A 159 7.82 5.14 -8.44
CA LYS A 159 8.01 6.60 -8.40
C LYS A 159 7.32 7.28 -9.57
N GLN A 160 7.50 6.78 -10.79
CA GLN A 160 6.85 7.32 -11.98
C GLN A 160 5.33 7.19 -11.90
N TRP A 161 4.82 6.08 -11.34
CA TRP A 161 3.39 5.93 -11.04
C TRP A 161 2.90 6.96 -10.01
N GLN A 162 3.68 7.25 -8.94
CA GLN A 162 3.32 8.28 -7.96
C GLN A 162 3.28 9.69 -8.58
N GLU A 163 4.21 10.01 -9.47
CA GLU A 163 4.22 11.27 -10.22
C GLU A 163 2.96 11.40 -11.10
N LEU A 164 2.63 10.35 -11.87
CA LEU A 164 1.38 10.29 -12.64
C LEU A 164 0.14 10.42 -11.75
N GLN A 165 0.12 9.75 -10.60
CA GLN A 165 -1.00 9.81 -9.67
C GLN A 165 -1.18 11.22 -9.09
N ALA A 166 -0.08 11.91 -8.75
CA ALA A 166 -0.14 13.30 -8.29
C ALA A 166 -0.68 14.24 -9.36
N GLU A 167 -0.32 14.03 -10.64
CA GLU A 167 -0.91 14.78 -11.74
C GLU A 167 -2.40 14.53 -11.90
N ILE A 168 -2.85 13.26 -11.81
CA ILE A 168 -4.27 12.91 -11.84
C ILE A 168 -5.02 13.60 -10.70
N ASP A 169 -4.46 13.58 -9.48
CA ASP A 169 -5.09 14.21 -8.33
C ASP A 169 -5.20 15.73 -8.53
N ALA A 170 -4.15 16.39 -9.04
CA ALA A 170 -4.16 17.82 -9.35
C ALA A 170 -5.19 18.22 -10.43
N HIS A 171 -5.50 17.32 -11.37
CA HIS A 171 -6.48 17.57 -12.43
C HIS A 171 -7.92 17.16 -12.08
N THR A 172 -8.15 16.58 -10.90
CA THR A 172 -9.48 16.13 -10.47
C THR A 172 -10.47 17.30 -10.32
N ASP A 173 -10.02 18.42 -9.74
CA ASP A 173 -10.88 19.61 -9.60
C ASP A 173 -11.20 20.25 -10.96
N ILE A 174 -10.25 20.23 -11.90
CA ILE A 174 -10.42 20.72 -13.26
C ILE A 174 -11.47 19.87 -13.98
N PHE A 175 -11.39 18.55 -13.86
CA PHE A 175 -12.38 17.62 -14.40
C PHE A 175 -13.79 17.93 -13.88
N HIS A 176 -13.96 18.09 -12.56
CA HIS A 176 -15.27 18.38 -11.96
C HIS A 176 -15.83 19.73 -12.42
N ASN A 177 -14.98 20.75 -12.52
CA ASN A 177 -15.39 22.05 -13.03
C ASN A 177 -15.84 21.98 -14.49
N LEU A 178 -15.11 21.26 -15.34
CA LEU A 178 -15.46 21.04 -16.74
C LEU A 178 -16.76 20.25 -16.88
N ASP A 179 -16.97 19.21 -16.08
CA ASP A 179 -18.22 18.44 -16.12
C ASP A 179 -19.42 19.31 -15.70
N GLU A 180 -19.34 20.03 -14.58
CA GLU A 180 -20.42 20.89 -14.11
C GLU A 180 -20.77 22.00 -15.11
N ASN A 181 -19.76 22.73 -15.59
CA ASN A 181 -19.97 23.80 -16.57
C ASN A 181 -20.41 23.25 -17.92
N GLY A 182 -19.88 22.09 -18.34
CA GLY A 182 -20.30 21.38 -19.54
C GLY A 182 -21.79 21.04 -19.52
N GLN A 183 -22.28 20.47 -18.40
CA GLN A 183 -23.70 20.16 -18.22
C GLN A 183 -24.58 21.42 -18.17
N LYS A 184 -24.08 22.53 -17.61
CA LYS A 184 -24.78 23.81 -17.61
C LYS A 184 -24.93 24.38 -19.03
N ILE A 185 -23.86 24.37 -19.81
CA ILE A 185 -23.86 24.83 -21.20
C ILE A 185 -24.79 23.94 -22.03
N LEU A 186 -24.67 22.61 -21.90
CA LEU A 186 -25.50 21.64 -22.61
C LEU A 186 -27.00 21.89 -22.43
N ARG A 187 -27.45 22.12 -21.18
CA ARG A 187 -28.86 22.45 -20.88
C ARG A 187 -29.35 23.69 -21.62
N SER A 188 -28.48 24.66 -21.86
CA SER A 188 -28.84 25.89 -22.60
C SER A 188 -28.83 25.75 -24.12
N LEU A 189 -28.27 24.63 -24.63
CA LEU A 189 -28.19 24.28 -26.04
C LEU A 189 -29.33 23.34 -26.48
N GLU A 190 -30.27 23.01 -25.60
CA GLU A 190 -31.27 21.96 -25.81
C GLU A 190 -31.94 22.05 -27.20
N GLY A 191 -31.89 20.95 -27.96
CA GLY A 191 -32.46 20.85 -29.30
C GLY A 191 -31.58 21.36 -30.45
N SER A 192 -30.33 21.78 -30.20
CA SER A 192 -29.37 22.17 -31.25
C SER A 192 -28.38 21.05 -31.61
N GLU A 193 -27.79 21.14 -32.80
CA GLU A 193 -26.67 20.26 -33.22
C GLU A 193 -25.43 20.46 -32.35
N ASP A 194 -25.18 21.69 -31.88
CA ASP A 194 -24.08 22.02 -30.96
C ASP A 194 -24.20 21.28 -29.62
N ALA A 195 -25.42 21.04 -29.13
CA ALA A 195 -25.66 20.24 -27.93
C ALA A 195 -25.16 18.80 -28.13
N ALA A 196 -25.47 18.19 -29.28
CA ALA A 196 -25.06 16.83 -29.58
C ALA A 196 -23.52 16.71 -29.70
N LEU A 197 -22.88 17.70 -30.33
CA LEU A 197 -21.42 17.74 -30.45
C LEU A 197 -20.75 17.91 -29.07
N LEU A 198 -21.25 18.83 -28.24
CA LEU A 198 -20.73 19.05 -26.90
C LEU A 198 -20.92 17.82 -26.01
N GLN A 199 -22.11 17.20 -26.04
CA GLN A 199 -22.40 15.96 -25.32
C GLN A 199 -21.36 14.88 -25.65
N ARG A 200 -21.10 14.65 -26.94
CA ARG A 200 -20.13 13.65 -27.39
C ARG A 200 -18.71 13.95 -26.88
N ARG A 201 -18.30 15.22 -26.83
CA ARG A 201 -16.98 15.60 -26.29
C ARG A 201 -16.90 15.36 -24.78
N LEU A 202 -17.94 15.71 -24.03
CA LEU A 202 -18.02 15.47 -22.59
C LEU A 202 -18.04 13.96 -22.26
N ASP A 203 -18.82 13.17 -23.01
CA ASP A 203 -18.86 11.72 -22.84
C ASP A 203 -17.49 11.08 -23.11
N ASN A 204 -16.79 11.54 -24.17
CA ASN A 204 -15.44 11.07 -24.46
C ASN A 204 -14.45 11.43 -23.34
N MET A 205 -14.50 12.67 -22.83
CA MET A 205 -13.69 13.12 -21.71
C MET A 205 -13.95 12.27 -20.46
N ASN A 206 -15.22 12.08 -20.10
CA ASN A 206 -15.64 11.31 -18.92
C ASN A 206 -15.21 9.84 -19.01
N PHE A 207 -15.36 9.22 -20.19
CA PHE A 207 -14.89 7.87 -20.44
C PHE A 207 -13.37 7.74 -20.28
N ARG A 208 -12.62 8.60 -20.96
CA ARG A 208 -11.14 8.60 -20.94
C ARG A 208 -10.59 8.85 -19.54
N TRP A 209 -11.16 9.81 -18.81
CA TRP A 209 -10.82 10.08 -17.41
C TRP A 209 -11.02 8.85 -16.51
N SER A 210 -12.18 8.20 -16.63
CA SER A 210 -12.47 6.97 -15.88
C SER A 210 -11.47 5.85 -16.20
N GLU A 211 -11.18 5.64 -17.48
CA GLU A 211 -10.23 4.61 -17.91
C GLU A 211 -8.80 4.91 -17.45
N LEU A 212 -8.35 6.17 -17.49
CA LEU A 212 -7.05 6.59 -16.96
C LEU A 212 -6.93 6.28 -15.47
N ARG A 213 -7.94 6.65 -14.67
CA ARG A 213 -7.94 6.37 -13.22
C ARG A 213 -7.93 4.88 -12.93
N LYS A 214 -8.74 4.10 -13.65
CA LYS A 214 -8.75 2.63 -13.54
C LYS A 214 -7.39 2.03 -13.90
N LYS A 215 -6.75 2.53 -14.96
CA LYS A 215 -5.42 2.09 -15.38
C LYS A 215 -4.36 2.41 -14.34
N SER A 216 -4.38 3.62 -13.77
CA SER A 216 -3.49 3.99 -12.65
C SER A 216 -3.64 3.02 -11.46
N LEU A 217 -4.88 2.71 -11.06
CA LEU A 217 -5.15 1.76 -9.97
C LEU A 217 -4.61 0.35 -10.27
N ASN A 218 -4.76 -0.12 -11.50
CA ASN A 218 -4.23 -1.42 -11.91
C ASN A 218 -2.69 -1.44 -11.87
N ILE A 219 -2.03 -0.40 -12.40
CA ILE A 219 -0.57 -0.25 -12.35
C ILE A 219 -0.08 -0.32 -10.90
N ARG A 220 -0.72 0.43 -10.00
CA ARG A 220 -0.43 0.38 -8.55
C ARG A 220 -0.52 -1.04 -8.01
N SER A 221 -1.64 -1.72 -8.26
CA SER A 221 -1.88 -3.07 -7.76
C SER A 221 -0.81 -4.06 -8.23
N HIS A 222 -0.34 -3.94 -9.48
CA HIS A 222 0.73 -4.79 -10.00
C HIS A 222 2.08 -4.50 -9.35
N LEU A 223 2.43 -3.22 -9.17
CA LEU A 223 3.68 -2.81 -8.52
C LEU A 223 3.72 -3.17 -7.01
N GLU A 224 2.60 -3.03 -6.32
CA GLU A 224 2.45 -3.41 -4.91
C GLU A 224 2.55 -4.93 -4.74
N ALA A 225 1.97 -5.72 -5.65
CA ALA A 225 2.07 -7.19 -5.61
C ALA A 225 3.53 -7.68 -5.69
N SER A 226 4.37 -7.05 -6.52
CA SER A 226 5.83 -7.34 -6.56
C SER A 226 6.52 -6.95 -5.25
N THR A 227 6.15 -5.80 -4.66
CA THR A 227 6.68 -5.35 -3.37
C THR A 227 6.28 -6.29 -2.21
N ASP A 228 5.13 -6.95 -2.26
CA ASP A 228 4.73 -7.87 -1.20
C ASP A 228 5.52 -9.18 -1.20
N GLN A 229 6.16 -9.55 -2.32
CA GLN A 229 6.98 -10.75 -2.42
C GLN A 229 8.19 -10.71 -1.47
N TRP A 230 8.90 -9.57 -1.38
CA TRP A 230 10.05 -9.45 -0.47
C TRP A 230 9.62 -9.38 1.00
N LYS A 231 8.47 -8.75 1.31
CA LYS A 231 7.94 -8.73 2.68
C LYS A 231 7.62 -10.14 3.16
N ARG A 232 6.99 -10.96 2.30
CA ARG A 232 6.71 -12.37 2.57
C ARG A 232 8.00 -13.16 2.78
N LEU A 233 9.01 -12.92 1.96
CA LEU A 233 10.33 -13.56 2.12
C LEU A 233 10.99 -13.17 3.44
N HIS A 234 11.00 -11.89 3.78
CA HIS A 234 11.52 -11.39 5.06
C HIS A 234 10.82 -12.02 6.27
N LEU A 235 9.48 -12.07 6.25
CA LEU A 235 8.69 -12.71 7.32
C LEU A 235 9.01 -14.20 7.40
N SER A 236 9.10 -14.90 6.26
CA SER A 236 9.46 -16.32 6.23
C SER A 236 10.85 -16.58 6.83
N LEU A 237 11.85 -15.74 6.54
CA LEU A 237 13.17 -15.85 7.15
C LEU A 237 13.14 -15.61 8.67
N GLN A 238 12.35 -14.64 9.15
CA GLN A 238 12.17 -14.39 10.58
C GLN A 238 11.49 -15.57 11.30
N GLU A 239 10.46 -16.15 10.68
CA GLU A 239 9.79 -17.35 11.21
C GLU A 239 10.75 -18.55 11.28
N LEU A 240 11.60 -18.72 10.27
CA LEU A 240 12.64 -19.75 10.27
C LEU A 240 13.66 -19.52 11.38
N LEU A 241 14.15 -18.30 11.57
CA LEU A 241 15.08 -17.97 12.65
C LEU A 241 14.48 -18.24 14.04
N ALA A 242 13.23 -17.83 14.26
CA ALA A 242 12.53 -18.09 15.52
C ALA A 242 12.35 -19.60 15.77
N TRP A 243 12.01 -20.37 14.72
CA TRP A 243 11.89 -21.81 14.82
C TRP A 243 13.23 -22.50 15.09
N LEU A 244 14.31 -22.06 14.43
CA LEU A 244 15.67 -22.56 14.66
C LEU A 244 16.12 -22.32 16.10
N GLN A 245 15.89 -21.12 16.62
CA GLN A 245 16.20 -20.78 18.01
C GLN A 245 15.43 -21.67 18.99
N LEU A 246 14.13 -21.85 18.77
CA LEU A 246 13.30 -22.73 19.60
C LEU A 246 13.83 -24.18 19.61
N LYS A 247 14.27 -24.71 18.46
CA LYS A 247 14.83 -26.05 18.37
C LYS A 247 16.23 -26.17 18.94
N GLU A 248 17.04 -25.12 18.85
CA GLU A 248 18.32 -25.07 19.53
C GLU A 248 18.14 -25.14 21.05
N ASP A 249 17.17 -24.39 21.59
CA ASP A 249 16.86 -24.40 23.02
C ASP A 249 16.29 -25.75 23.48
N GLU A 250 15.43 -26.39 22.67
CA GLU A 250 14.91 -27.74 22.95
C GLU A 250 16.04 -28.79 23.00
N LEU A 251 17.02 -28.69 22.10
CA LEU A 251 18.17 -29.59 22.09
C LEU A 251 19.10 -29.35 23.29
N LYS A 252 19.30 -28.08 23.69
CA LYS A 252 20.08 -27.72 24.89
C LYS A 252 19.43 -28.18 26.20
N GLN A 253 18.11 -28.27 26.23
CA GLN A 253 17.34 -28.71 27.40
C GLN A 253 17.28 -30.25 27.55
N GLN A 254 17.82 -31.01 26.59
CA GLN A 254 17.90 -32.47 26.72
C GLN A 254 18.70 -32.84 27.97
N ALA A 255 18.16 -33.77 28.76
CA ALA A 255 18.84 -34.28 29.94
C ALA A 255 20.16 -34.97 29.55
N PRO A 256 21.20 -34.94 30.43
CA PRO A 256 22.40 -35.74 30.23
C PRO A 256 22.08 -37.22 29.96
N ILE A 257 22.96 -37.91 29.26
CA ILE A 257 22.79 -39.32 28.89
C ILE A 257 22.54 -40.16 30.15
N GLY A 258 21.48 -40.99 30.12
CA GLY A 258 21.08 -41.85 31.23
C GLY A 258 22.10 -42.97 31.53
N GLY A 259 22.06 -43.48 32.76
CA GLY A 259 22.96 -44.57 33.20
C GLY A 259 22.40 -45.98 33.00
N ASP A 260 21.16 -46.11 32.52
CA ASP A 260 20.46 -47.38 32.30
C ASP A 260 19.86 -47.45 30.89
N LEU A 261 19.73 -48.67 30.37
CA LEU A 261 19.29 -48.93 28.99
C LEU A 261 17.89 -48.36 28.68
N PRO A 262 16.86 -48.54 29.52
CA PRO A 262 15.55 -47.91 29.30
C PRO A 262 15.60 -46.38 29.17
N SER A 263 16.38 -45.71 30.02
CA SER A 263 16.52 -44.24 29.99
C SER A 263 17.16 -43.76 28.68
N VAL A 264 18.25 -44.38 28.24
CA VAL A 264 18.94 -44.01 26.99
C VAL A 264 18.07 -44.34 25.77
N GLN A 265 17.33 -45.45 25.80
CA GLN A 265 16.40 -45.80 24.72
C GLN A 265 15.28 -44.76 24.58
N LYS A 266 14.72 -44.28 25.70
CA LYS A 266 13.75 -43.18 25.70
C LYS A 266 14.34 -41.89 25.13
N GLN A 267 15.58 -41.55 25.49
CA GLN A 267 16.28 -40.39 24.92
C GLN A 267 16.46 -40.54 23.40
N ASN A 268 16.78 -41.74 22.91
CA ASN A 268 16.88 -42.03 21.47
C ASN A 268 15.55 -41.82 20.74
N ASP A 269 14.43 -42.28 21.32
CA ASP A 269 13.11 -42.12 20.70
C ASP A 269 12.66 -40.65 20.64
N ILE A 270 12.96 -39.87 21.68
CA ILE A 270 12.74 -38.42 21.69
C ILE A 270 13.57 -37.76 20.59
N HIS A 271 14.87 -38.08 20.51
CA HIS A 271 15.76 -37.48 19.52
C HIS A 271 15.43 -37.90 18.08
N ARG A 272 14.94 -39.13 17.87
CA ARG A 272 14.40 -39.57 16.57
C ARG A 272 13.22 -38.73 16.11
N THR A 273 12.37 -38.30 17.05
CA THR A 273 11.25 -37.40 16.75
C THR A 273 11.77 -36.00 16.39
N PHE A 274 12.71 -35.46 17.17
CA PHE A 274 13.39 -34.21 16.86
C PHE A 274 14.03 -34.21 15.45
N LYS A 275 14.79 -35.26 15.09
CA LYS A 275 15.37 -35.40 13.74
C LYS A 275 14.34 -35.48 12.63
N ARG A 276 13.16 -36.07 12.89
CA ARG A 276 12.07 -36.11 11.92
C ARG A 276 11.54 -34.71 11.64
N GLU A 277 11.39 -33.88 12.66
CA GLU A 277 10.97 -32.48 12.50
C GLU A 277 11.99 -31.64 11.73
N LEU A 278 13.29 -31.82 11.99
CA LEU A 278 14.34 -31.20 11.17
C LEU A 278 14.17 -31.60 9.70
N LYS A 279 14.06 -32.90 9.43
CA LYS A 279 13.88 -33.41 8.05
C LYS A 279 12.64 -32.83 7.35
N THR A 280 11.54 -32.60 8.08
CA THR A 280 10.34 -31.97 7.54
C THR A 280 10.54 -30.48 7.23
N LYS A 281 11.39 -29.77 8.00
CA LYS A 281 11.67 -28.34 7.78
C LYS A 281 12.75 -28.07 6.75
N GLU A 282 13.64 -29.02 6.47
CA GLU A 282 14.70 -28.92 5.46
C GLU A 282 14.25 -28.34 4.10
N PRO A 283 13.16 -28.82 3.45
CA PRO A 283 12.74 -28.26 2.16
C PRO A 283 12.29 -26.79 2.26
N VAL A 284 11.73 -26.37 3.40
CA VAL A 284 11.30 -24.97 3.62
C VAL A 284 12.51 -24.06 3.73
N ILE A 285 13.53 -24.47 4.48
CA ILE A 285 14.79 -23.72 4.61
C ILE A 285 15.48 -23.62 3.25
N ARG A 286 15.62 -24.74 2.52
CA ARG A 286 16.22 -24.75 1.18
C ARG A 286 15.46 -23.83 0.22
N SER A 287 14.14 -23.89 0.21
CA SER A 287 13.31 -23.03 -0.64
C SER A 287 13.52 -21.55 -0.31
N ALA A 288 13.47 -21.16 0.97
CA ALA A 288 13.64 -19.77 1.38
C ALA A 288 15.03 -19.23 1.01
N LEU A 289 16.08 -20.02 1.24
CA LEU A 289 17.46 -19.65 0.88
C LEU A 289 17.64 -19.54 -0.64
N GLU A 290 17.02 -20.43 -1.42
CA GLU A 290 17.06 -20.35 -2.89
C GLU A 290 16.30 -19.13 -3.40
N THR A 291 15.13 -18.81 -2.83
CA THR A 291 14.40 -17.59 -3.17
C THR A 291 15.22 -16.32 -2.89
N VAL A 292 15.95 -16.26 -1.77
CA VAL A 292 16.89 -15.16 -1.51
C VAL A 292 18.03 -15.15 -2.51
N ARG A 293 18.61 -16.31 -2.85
CA ARG A 293 19.69 -16.41 -3.82
C ARG A 293 19.27 -15.89 -5.21
N ILE A 294 18.08 -16.27 -5.67
CA ILE A 294 17.49 -15.77 -6.92
C ILE A 294 17.33 -14.24 -6.83
N PHE A 295 16.70 -13.75 -5.76
CA PHE A 295 16.51 -12.31 -5.51
C PHE A 295 17.81 -11.50 -5.47
N LEU A 296 18.91 -12.08 -4.98
CA LEU A 296 20.23 -11.46 -4.95
C LEU A 296 20.96 -11.55 -6.30
N ALA A 297 20.79 -12.64 -7.04
CA ALA A 297 21.39 -12.82 -8.38
C ALA A 297 20.78 -11.89 -9.42
N GLU A 298 19.55 -11.43 -9.19
CA GLU A 298 18.84 -10.45 -10.02
C GLU A 298 19.25 -9.00 -9.71
N GLN A 299 20.18 -8.75 -8.75
CA GLN A 299 20.72 -7.42 -8.45
C GLN A 299 21.91 -7.07 -9.38
N PRO A 300 21.94 -5.88 -10.00
CA PRO A 300 23.11 -5.43 -10.76
C PRO A 300 24.30 -5.21 -9.84
N VAL A 301 25.42 -5.86 -10.16
CA VAL A 301 26.76 -5.49 -9.66
C VAL A 301 27.28 -4.38 -10.57
N GLU A 302 27.25 -3.13 -10.14
CA GLU A 302 28.10 -2.12 -10.77
C GLU A 302 28.39 -0.94 -9.84
N GLY A 303 29.68 -0.77 -9.58
CA GLY A 303 30.23 0.33 -8.80
C GLY A 303 30.43 1.61 -9.61
N LEU A 304 30.84 2.62 -8.85
CA LEU A 304 31.40 3.91 -9.28
C LEU A 304 30.43 4.86 -9.98
N GLU A 305 29.79 5.74 -9.20
CA GLU A 305 29.97 7.21 -9.30
C GLU A 305 28.95 7.95 -8.43
N LYS A 306 29.46 8.68 -7.41
CA LYS A 306 29.31 10.14 -7.28
C LYS A 306 30.00 10.62 -6.00
N LEU A 307 31.18 11.21 -6.20
CA LEU A 307 31.83 12.12 -5.26
C LEU A 307 30.95 13.37 -5.15
N TYR A 308 30.20 13.55 -4.06
CA TYR A 308 29.86 14.84 -3.42
C TYR A 308 28.99 14.55 -2.17
N PRO A 309 29.38 14.96 -0.96
CA PRO A 309 28.53 14.84 0.22
C PRO A 309 27.68 16.12 0.37
N GLU A 310 26.39 16.05 0.03
CA GLU A 310 25.39 16.94 0.62
C GLU A 310 24.59 16.18 1.69
N PRO A 311 24.33 16.78 2.86
CA PRO A 311 23.57 16.14 3.93
C PRO A 311 22.07 16.34 3.72
N ARG A 312 21.33 15.27 3.37
CA ARG A 312 19.86 15.13 3.53
C ARG A 312 19.41 13.69 3.25
N ASP A 313 18.36 13.30 3.96
CA ASP A 313 17.59 12.04 3.97
C ASP A 313 18.02 10.90 3.05
N LEU A 314 18.25 9.72 3.65
CA LEU A 314 18.62 8.46 3.00
C LEU A 314 17.99 8.32 1.61
N SER A 315 18.84 8.32 0.58
CA SER A 315 18.44 8.17 -0.81
C SER A 315 17.65 6.87 -0.98
N PRO A 316 16.60 6.82 -1.82
CA PRO A 316 15.84 5.61 -2.10
C PRO A 316 16.70 4.41 -2.53
N GLU A 317 17.87 4.66 -3.11
CA GLU A 317 18.89 3.66 -3.47
C GLU A 317 19.57 3.04 -2.24
N GLU A 318 19.83 3.84 -1.20
CA GLU A 318 20.37 3.37 0.08
C GLU A 318 19.34 2.50 0.82
N ARG A 319 18.04 2.82 0.74
CA ARG A 319 16.96 2.02 1.35
C ARG A 319 16.81 0.66 0.66
N ALA A 320 16.96 0.61 -0.66
CA ALA A 320 16.96 -0.62 -1.45
C ALA A 320 18.10 -1.55 -1.04
N GLN A 321 19.30 -0.99 -1.04
CA GLN A 321 20.51 -1.70 -0.64
C GLN A 321 20.40 -2.17 0.81
N ASN A 322 19.74 -1.41 1.70
CA ASN A 322 19.48 -1.84 3.07
C ASN A 322 18.56 -3.06 3.15
N VAL A 323 17.51 -3.14 2.32
CA VAL A 323 16.62 -4.33 2.26
C VAL A 323 17.37 -5.55 1.72
N THR A 324 18.13 -5.37 0.64
CA THR A 324 18.94 -6.45 0.05
C THR A 324 19.99 -6.97 1.04
N LYS A 325 20.71 -6.06 1.71
CA LYS A 325 21.67 -6.40 2.77
C LYS A 325 20.99 -7.09 3.96
N LEU A 326 19.80 -6.65 4.34
CA LEU A 326 19.04 -7.27 5.43
C LEU A 326 18.63 -8.70 5.09
N LEU A 327 18.05 -8.93 3.91
CA LEU A 327 17.66 -10.27 3.44
C LEU A 327 18.86 -11.19 3.31
N GLN A 328 19.98 -10.68 2.78
CA GLN A 328 21.24 -11.44 2.72
C GLN A 328 21.70 -11.83 4.14
N ARG A 329 21.75 -10.87 5.07
CA ARG A 329 22.15 -11.13 6.46
C ARG A 329 21.26 -12.18 7.11
N GLN A 330 19.94 -12.06 6.96
CA GLN A 330 18.97 -13.02 7.52
C GLN A 330 19.11 -14.41 6.88
N ALA A 331 19.35 -14.50 5.58
CA ALA A 331 19.57 -15.77 4.91
C ALA A 331 20.87 -16.45 5.37
N ASP A 332 21.94 -15.68 5.54
CA ASP A 332 23.21 -16.17 6.09
C ASP A 332 23.05 -16.61 7.56
N GLU A 333 22.29 -15.86 8.36
CA GLU A 333 21.90 -16.25 9.72
C GLU A 333 21.11 -17.57 9.73
N VAL A 334 20.07 -17.70 8.88
CA VAL A 334 19.27 -18.94 8.75
C VAL A 334 20.16 -20.12 8.37
N ARG A 335 21.05 -19.96 7.39
CA ARG A 335 21.98 -21.00 6.96
C ARG A 335 22.90 -21.43 8.11
N THR A 336 23.49 -20.46 8.80
CA THR A 336 24.43 -20.71 9.89
C THR A 336 23.76 -21.44 11.06
N GLU A 337 22.59 -20.98 11.51
CA GLU A 337 21.87 -21.61 12.61
C GLU A 337 21.32 -22.99 12.23
N TRP A 338 20.91 -23.19 10.97
CA TRP A 338 20.51 -24.50 10.47
C TRP A 338 21.66 -25.52 10.47
N ASP A 339 22.83 -25.13 9.97
CA ASP A 339 24.01 -26.00 9.93
C ASP A 339 24.50 -26.34 11.34
N LYS A 340 24.51 -25.34 12.24
CA LYS A 340 24.85 -25.50 13.65
C LYS A 340 23.88 -26.45 14.36
N LEU A 341 22.57 -26.30 14.17
CA LEU A 341 21.55 -27.17 14.78
C LEU A 341 21.70 -28.62 14.30
N ASN A 342 21.96 -28.84 13.01
CA ASN A 342 22.18 -30.16 12.46
C ASN A 342 23.44 -30.82 13.03
N LEU A 343 24.53 -30.06 13.18
CA LEU A 343 25.76 -30.56 13.77
C LEU A 343 25.54 -30.99 15.23
N GLN A 344 24.93 -30.12 16.05
CA GLN A 344 24.62 -30.43 17.44
C GLN A 344 23.69 -31.65 17.58
N SER A 345 22.71 -31.77 16.68
CA SER A 345 21.80 -32.92 16.61
C SER A 345 22.55 -34.22 16.28
N ALA A 346 23.51 -34.18 15.35
CA ALA A 346 24.35 -35.32 15.02
C ALA A 346 25.26 -35.73 16.19
N ASP A 347 25.88 -34.76 16.86
CA ASP A 347 26.72 -35.00 18.04
C ASP A 347 25.91 -35.61 19.19
N TRP A 348 24.68 -35.14 19.41
CA TRP A 348 23.79 -35.70 20.42
C TRP A 348 23.39 -37.14 20.10
N GLN A 349 23.05 -37.43 18.84
CA GLN A 349 22.77 -38.81 18.41
C GLN A 349 23.98 -39.72 18.65
N LYS A 350 25.19 -39.26 18.32
CA LYS A 350 26.41 -40.03 18.54
C LYS A 350 26.60 -40.37 20.03
N LYS A 351 26.37 -39.42 20.93
CA LYS A 351 26.43 -39.67 22.39
C LYS A 351 25.42 -40.72 22.85
N ILE A 352 24.22 -40.72 22.28
CA ILE A 352 23.19 -41.74 22.56
C ILE A 352 23.65 -43.10 22.04
N ASP A 353 24.12 -43.16 20.80
CA ASP A 353 24.56 -44.42 20.17
C ASP A 353 25.74 -45.05 20.93
N ASP A 354 26.77 -44.24 21.27
CA ASP A 354 27.93 -44.68 22.07
C ASP A 354 27.50 -45.21 23.45
N ALA A 355 26.49 -44.60 24.07
CA ALA A 355 25.97 -45.03 25.36
C ALA A 355 25.14 -46.32 25.28
N LEU A 356 24.32 -46.46 24.23
CA LEU A 356 23.58 -47.70 23.96
C LEU A 356 24.53 -48.86 23.72
N GLU A 357 25.60 -48.66 22.94
CA GLU A 357 26.61 -49.70 22.68
C GLU A 357 27.30 -50.14 23.97
N ARG A 358 27.73 -49.19 24.82
CA ARG A 358 28.36 -49.49 26.11
C ARG A 358 27.41 -50.22 27.07
N LEU A 359 26.17 -49.75 27.20
CA LEU A 359 25.18 -50.36 28.08
C LEU A 359 24.80 -51.76 27.61
N GLN A 360 24.67 -51.97 26.29
CA GLN A 360 24.45 -53.31 25.73
C GLN A 360 25.63 -54.23 26.00
N GLY A 361 26.87 -53.76 25.79
CA GLY A 361 28.05 -54.56 26.11
C GLY A 361 28.15 -54.94 27.59
N LEU A 362 27.75 -54.04 28.50
CA LEU A 362 27.64 -54.34 29.93
C LEU A 362 26.55 -55.36 30.24
N GLN A 363 25.37 -55.22 29.60
CA GLN A 363 24.27 -56.18 29.73
C GLN A 363 24.70 -57.58 29.29
N ASP A 364 25.34 -57.69 28.13
CA ASP A 364 25.81 -58.97 27.57
C ASP A 364 26.87 -59.61 28.50
N ALA A 365 27.79 -58.80 29.04
CA ALA A 365 28.79 -59.26 30.00
C ALA A 365 28.17 -59.73 31.34
N MET A 366 27.14 -59.03 31.83
CA MET A 366 26.38 -59.44 33.01
C MET A 366 25.64 -60.75 32.77
N ASP A 367 24.98 -60.91 31.62
CA ASP A 367 24.28 -62.14 31.26
C ASP A 367 25.26 -63.34 31.14
N GLU A 368 26.45 -63.11 30.60
CA GLU A 368 27.52 -64.12 30.55
C GLU A 368 28.01 -64.51 31.94
N LEU A 369 28.23 -63.53 32.83
CA LEU A 369 28.64 -63.76 34.21
C LEU A 369 27.57 -64.55 34.98
N ASP A 370 26.30 -64.17 34.85
CA ASP A 370 25.17 -64.85 35.48
C ASP A 370 25.05 -66.29 35.00
N LEU A 371 25.25 -66.54 33.71
CA LEU A 371 25.29 -67.90 33.16
C LEU A 371 26.41 -68.73 33.78
N LYS A 372 27.63 -68.18 33.84
CA LYS A 372 28.79 -68.85 34.46
C LYS A 372 28.55 -69.12 35.95
N LEU A 373 27.94 -68.17 36.66
CA LEU A 373 27.64 -68.29 38.09
C LEU A 373 26.61 -69.40 38.33
N ARG A 374 25.52 -69.44 37.55
CA ARG A 374 24.53 -70.55 37.59
C ARG A 374 25.16 -71.90 37.30
N GLN A 375 26.05 -71.98 36.30
CA GLN A 375 26.78 -73.23 36.00
C GLN A 375 27.65 -73.67 37.18
N ALA A 376 28.37 -72.74 37.80
CA ALA A 376 29.19 -73.01 38.97
C ALA A 376 28.35 -73.43 40.19
N GLU A 377 27.18 -72.83 40.40
CA GLU A 377 26.23 -73.21 41.46
C GLU A 377 25.68 -74.63 41.24
N VAL A 378 25.25 -74.95 40.01
CA VAL A 378 24.80 -76.31 39.64
C VAL A 378 25.91 -77.32 39.88
N PHE A 379 27.13 -77.01 39.46
CA PHE A 379 28.28 -77.88 39.64
C PHE A 379 28.63 -78.07 41.13
N LYS A 380 28.60 -77.01 41.94
CA LYS A 380 28.79 -77.08 43.39
C LYS A 380 27.70 -77.92 44.06
N GLY A 381 26.45 -77.80 43.62
CA GLY A 381 25.34 -78.62 44.12
C GLY A 381 25.48 -80.11 43.87
N SER A 382 26.32 -80.51 42.90
CA SER A 382 26.63 -81.93 42.63
C SER A 382 27.66 -82.55 43.59
N TRP A 383 28.24 -81.77 44.51
CA TRP A 383 29.26 -82.25 45.43
C TRP A 383 28.65 -83.01 46.61
N GLN A 384 29.22 -84.19 46.91
CA GLN A 384 28.88 -84.95 48.09
C GLN A 384 29.53 -84.32 49.35
N PRO A 385 28.90 -84.44 50.53
CA PRO A 385 29.51 -84.03 51.79
C PRO A 385 30.87 -84.74 51.99
N VAL A 386 31.84 -84.03 52.57
CA VAL A 386 33.22 -84.54 52.73
C VAL A 386 33.29 -85.87 53.50
N GLY A 387 32.33 -86.13 54.40
CA GLY A 387 32.22 -87.38 55.15
C GLY A 387 31.81 -88.60 54.31
N ASP A 388 31.20 -88.39 53.14
CA ASP A 388 30.66 -89.45 52.27
C ASP A 388 31.59 -89.81 51.10
N LEU A 389 32.77 -89.19 51.04
CA LEU A 389 33.75 -89.38 49.95
C LEU A 389 34.56 -90.67 50.16
N LEU A 390 34.66 -91.49 49.11
CA LEU A 390 35.59 -92.64 49.08
C LEU A 390 37.01 -92.16 48.77
N ILE A 391 38.02 -92.72 49.45
CA ILE A 391 39.44 -92.33 49.29
C ILE A 391 39.89 -92.43 47.83
N ASP A 392 39.43 -93.46 47.10
CA ASP A 392 39.78 -93.69 45.70
C ASP A 392 39.15 -92.65 44.74
N SER A 393 38.13 -91.92 45.18
CA SER A 393 37.43 -90.87 44.41
C SER A 393 37.92 -89.45 44.72
N LEU A 394 38.80 -89.28 45.71
CA LEU A 394 39.30 -87.96 46.13
C LEU A 394 40.00 -87.20 45.00
N GLN A 395 40.70 -87.91 44.12
CA GLN A 395 41.38 -87.31 42.96
C GLN A 395 40.38 -86.67 42.00
N ASP A 396 39.29 -87.38 41.65
CA ASP A 396 38.23 -86.86 40.78
C ASP A 396 37.50 -85.67 41.42
N HIS A 397 37.27 -85.70 42.73
CA HIS A 397 36.66 -84.59 43.44
C HIS A 397 37.59 -83.36 43.53
N LEU A 398 38.90 -83.56 43.70
CA LEU A 398 39.89 -82.48 43.62
C LEU A 398 39.96 -81.86 42.22
N GLU A 399 39.86 -82.67 41.16
CA GLU A 399 39.78 -82.17 39.79
C GLU A 399 38.50 -81.37 39.55
N LYS A 400 37.35 -81.84 40.05
CA LYS A 400 36.09 -81.08 40.01
C LYS A 400 36.21 -79.72 40.72
N VAL A 401 36.84 -79.66 41.89
CA VAL A 401 37.06 -78.39 42.61
C VAL A 401 37.98 -77.44 41.81
N LYS A 402 39.00 -77.97 41.13
CA LYS A 402 39.88 -77.16 40.25
C LYS A 402 39.11 -76.53 39.09
N VAL A 403 38.12 -77.21 38.51
CA VAL A 403 37.28 -76.67 37.44
C VAL A 403 36.50 -75.43 37.92
N VAL A 404 35.96 -75.45 39.14
CA VAL A 404 35.28 -74.28 39.71
C VAL A 404 36.26 -73.13 39.99
N GLN A 405 37.48 -73.43 40.42
CA GLN A 405 38.53 -72.41 40.59
C GLN A 405 38.91 -71.76 39.24
N LEU A 406 38.97 -72.52 38.16
CA LEU A 406 39.22 -72.00 36.80
C LEU A 406 38.05 -71.13 36.31
N LEU A 407 36.80 -71.55 36.52
CA LEU A 407 35.62 -70.75 36.21
C LEU A 407 35.60 -69.44 37.00
N LYS A 408 36.00 -69.47 38.28
CA LYS A 408 36.12 -68.27 39.11
C LYS A 408 37.20 -67.32 38.59
N GLY A 409 38.39 -67.82 38.24
CA GLY A 409 39.47 -66.99 37.68
C GLY A 409 39.12 -66.37 36.31
N ALA A 410 38.37 -67.09 35.48
CA ALA A 410 37.85 -66.55 34.22
C ALA A 410 36.81 -65.44 34.47
N SER A 411 35.96 -65.60 35.48
CA SER A 411 34.97 -64.59 35.88
C SER A 411 35.62 -63.31 36.43
N GLU A 412 36.68 -63.45 37.22
CA GLU A 412 37.48 -62.32 37.73
C GLU A 412 38.17 -61.56 36.58
N SER A 413 38.62 -62.26 35.54
CA SER A 413 39.20 -61.63 34.34
C SER A 413 38.15 -60.86 33.51
N THR A 414 36.92 -61.38 33.39
CA THR A 414 35.80 -60.66 32.75
C THR A 414 35.44 -59.40 33.54
N ILE A 415 35.34 -59.46 34.88
CA ILE A 415 35.03 -58.29 35.70
C ILE A 415 36.13 -57.21 35.57
N LEU A 416 37.40 -57.63 35.51
CA LEU A 416 38.52 -56.70 35.37
C LEU A 416 38.56 -56.02 34.00
N SER A 417 38.21 -56.72 32.91
CA SER A 417 38.22 -56.11 31.57
C SER A 417 37.15 -55.03 31.39
N TYR A 418 35.97 -55.21 31.99
CA TYR A 418 34.87 -54.22 31.94
C TYR A 418 34.95 -53.16 33.05
N GLY A 419 35.62 -53.46 34.18
CA GLY A 419 35.85 -52.53 35.29
C GLY A 419 36.91 -51.45 35.00
N SER A 420 37.84 -51.69 34.07
CA SER A 420 38.84 -50.70 33.65
C SER A 420 38.29 -49.62 32.72
N ASP A 421 37.21 -49.89 31.99
CA ASP A 421 36.59 -48.96 31.03
C ASP A 421 35.46 -48.09 31.64
N THR A 422 35.13 -48.29 32.92
CA THR A 422 33.99 -47.64 33.60
C THR A 422 34.34 -46.46 34.52
N LEU A 423 35.60 -46.04 34.58
CA LEU A 423 36.00 -44.82 35.32
C LEU A 423 36.54 -43.74 34.37
N PRO A 424 35.70 -42.83 33.84
CA PRO A 424 36.20 -41.53 33.46
C PRO A 424 36.50 -40.77 34.76
N TYR A 425 37.72 -40.24 34.84
CA TYR A 425 38.13 -39.26 35.84
C TYR A 425 37.06 -38.16 36.02
N ARG A 426 36.88 -37.77 37.29
CA ARG A 426 36.12 -36.59 37.75
C ARG A 426 36.43 -35.32 36.99
#